data_AF-A0A7X1LKM1-F1
#
_entry.id   AF-A0A7X1LKM1-F1
#
_cell.length_a   1.000
_cell.length_b   1.000
_cell.length_c   1.000
_cell.angle_alpha   90.00
_cell.angle_beta   90.00
_cell.angle_gamma   90.00
#
_symmetry.space_group_name_H-M   'P 1'
#
loop_
_entity.id
_entity.type
_entity.pdbx_description
1 polymer ?
#
loop_
_entity_poly.entity_id
_entity_poly.type
_entity_poly.pdbx_seq_one_letter_code
_entity_poly.pdbx_strand_id
1 'polypeptide(L)'
;MKKIFLLSMLTLVSSLSMSEIKVPNWTVQPKDGVVKGDYYKIEERFRQGHLGTLEVVKNNGKLVHVEFNELTRPNYYNRFYQNVSKRLSPYNFSMAEKSGVAWIEGVLVAENQMIKEQRLTGTFDMVAGASNSIQQSMVPLAEKLNSQMDKKSNSKYYSVSENFGNGLTGVLKVIVEKGKIIECRYDEIFADTKDEIKDKNLKEFYRQSKYWSIMYDEPSRIGFNVQMDALNDKVVKTQNLLDLTDLPATEKSGNYKQSGFTRRNTAWDNYLKLAEKMKNELEKDKVLK
;
A
#
# COMPACT_ATOMS: atom_id res chain seq x y z
N MET A 1 -79.39 -26.68 6.53
CA MET A 1 -79.00 -25.83 5.39
C MET A 1 -77.86 -24.91 5.81
N LYS A 2 -76.64 -25.16 5.33
CA LYS A 2 -75.72 -24.16 4.73
C LYS A 2 -74.33 -24.80 4.57
N LYS A 3 -73.92 -24.91 3.30
CA LYS A 3 -72.58 -25.28 2.85
C LYS A 3 -71.58 -24.21 3.33
N ILE A 4 -70.43 -24.62 3.85
CA ILE A 4 -69.27 -23.74 3.99
C ILE A 4 -68.25 -24.17 2.94
N PHE A 5 -68.06 -23.30 1.96
CA PHE A 5 -67.04 -23.40 0.92
C PHE A 5 -65.79 -22.62 1.37
N LEU A 6 -64.65 -23.14 0.93
CA LEU A 6 -63.27 -22.67 0.96
C LEU A 6 -63.00 -21.18 1.20
N LEU A 7 -61.90 -20.91 1.92
CA LEU A 7 -60.84 -20.06 1.35
C LEU A 7 -59.47 -20.44 1.98
N SER A 8 -58.66 -21.21 1.24
CA SER A 8 -57.25 -21.40 1.57
C SER A 8 -56.49 -20.14 1.16
N MET A 9 -56.09 -19.34 2.15
CA MET A 9 -55.22 -18.19 1.95
C MET A 9 -53.80 -18.70 1.72
N LEU A 10 -53.36 -18.72 0.46
CA LEU A 10 -51.98 -18.98 0.09
C LEU A 10 -51.17 -17.69 0.34
N THR A 11 -50.51 -17.59 1.49
CA THR A 11 -49.56 -16.52 1.78
C THR A 11 -48.27 -16.79 1.02
N LEU A 12 -48.10 -16.11 -0.11
CA LEU A 12 -46.84 -16.07 -0.85
C LEU A 12 -45.85 -15.22 -0.04
N VAL A 13 -45.03 -15.87 0.80
CA VAL A 13 -43.90 -15.21 1.46
C VAL A 13 -42.80 -15.06 0.42
N SER A 14 -42.68 -13.88 -0.18
CA SER A 14 -41.51 -13.53 -0.97
C SER A 14 -40.31 -13.39 -0.03
N SER A 15 -39.49 -14.43 0.06
CA SER A 15 -38.18 -14.35 0.68
C SER A 15 -37.24 -13.56 -0.23
N LEU A 16 -37.23 -12.23 -0.08
CA LEU A 16 -36.03 -11.47 -0.41
C LEU A 16 -34.96 -11.90 0.61
N SER A 17 -34.10 -12.84 0.23
CA SER A 17 -32.84 -13.00 0.93
C SER A 17 -32.07 -11.69 0.74
N MET A 18 -31.94 -10.91 1.81
CA MET A 18 -30.85 -9.95 1.89
C MET A 18 -29.59 -10.79 1.78
N SER A 19 -28.93 -10.76 0.62
CA SER A 19 -27.59 -11.30 0.48
C SER A 19 -26.77 -10.77 1.64
N GLU A 20 -26.19 -11.64 2.46
CA GLU A 20 -25.24 -11.24 3.50
C GLU A 20 -24.23 -10.30 2.84
N ILE A 21 -24.14 -9.06 3.33
CA ILE A 21 -23.16 -8.11 2.85
C ILE A 21 -21.81 -8.72 3.20
N LYS A 22 -21.16 -9.35 2.23
CA LYS A 22 -19.83 -9.90 2.39
C LYS A 22 -18.90 -8.75 2.71
N VAL A 23 -18.54 -8.62 3.99
CA VAL A 23 -17.53 -7.65 4.42
C VAL A 23 -16.23 -8.09 3.75
N PRO A 24 -15.66 -7.28 2.84
CA PRO A 24 -14.51 -7.73 2.08
C PRO A 24 -13.30 -7.78 3.02
N ASN A 25 -12.48 -8.81 2.89
CA ASN A 25 -11.50 -9.19 3.91
C ASN A 25 -10.09 -9.25 3.32
N TRP A 26 -9.32 -8.20 3.56
CA TRP A 26 -7.91 -8.14 3.17
C TRP A 26 -7.10 -7.44 4.27
N THR A 27 -5.80 -7.71 4.28
CA THR A 27 -4.83 -7.00 5.09
C THR A 27 -4.05 -6.02 4.23
N VAL A 28 -3.73 -4.85 4.77
CA VAL A 28 -2.74 -3.94 4.18
C VAL A 28 -1.49 -3.82 5.04
N GLN A 29 -1.42 -4.58 6.14
CA GLN A 29 -0.30 -4.48 7.07
C GLN A 29 0.95 -5.07 6.42
N PRO A 30 2.08 -4.32 6.42
CA PRO A 30 3.35 -4.85 5.96
C PRO A 30 3.85 -5.91 6.94
N LYS A 31 4.77 -6.76 6.47
CA LYS A 31 5.48 -7.69 7.35
C LYS A 31 6.30 -6.91 8.38
N ASP A 32 6.10 -7.22 9.66
CA ASP A 32 6.87 -6.63 10.75
C ASP A 32 8.37 -6.97 10.65
N GLY A 33 9.20 -6.01 11.03
CA GLY A 33 10.66 -6.14 11.00
C GLY A 33 11.27 -5.80 9.64
N VAL A 34 12.45 -6.37 9.38
CA VAL A 34 13.29 -6.01 8.22
C VAL A 34 13.08 -6.98 7.06
N VAL A 35 12.90 -6.42 5.86
CA VAL A 35 12.96 -7.14 4.58
C VAL A 35 14.09 -6.54 3.76
N LYS A 36 14.99 -7.37 3.25
CA LYS A 36 16.10 -6.90 2.41
C LYS A 36 16.54 -7.92 1.38
N GLY A 37 17.16 -7.46 0.30
CA GLY A 37 17.69 -8.33 -0.75
C GLY A 37 17.99 -7.62 -2.06
N ASP A 38 18.27 -8.41 -3.09
CA ASP A 38 18.35 -7.96 -4.48
C ASP A 38 16.98 -7.46 -4.95
N TYR A 39 16.97 -6.24 -5.50
CA TYR A 39 15.75 -5.55 -5.89
C TYR A 39 15.51 -5.61 -7.39
N TYR A 40 14.28 -5.90 -7.77
CA TYR A 40 13.81 -5.92 -9.14
C TYR A 40 12.48 -5.16 -9.22
N LYS A 41 12.37 -4.23 -10.16
CA LYS A 41 11.18 -3.40 -10.36
C LYS A 41 10.87 -3.31 -11.84
N ILE A 42 9.59 -3.37 -12.18
CA ILE A 42 9.10 -3.01 -13.51
C ILE A 42 7.83 -2.17 -13.38
N GLU A 43 7.69 -1.19 -14.26
CA GLU A 43 6.52 -0.32 -14.35
C GLU A 43 6.08 -0.19 -15.80
N GLU A 44 4.79 -0.41 -16.06
CA GLU A 44 4.25 -0.28 -17.41
C GLU A 44 2.78 0.13 -17.40
N ARG A 45 2.38 0.93 -18.38
CA ARG A 45 0.97 1.17 -18.64
C ARG A 45 0.42 0.07 -19.51
N PHE A 46 -0.60 -0.64 -19.03
CA PHE A 46 -1.31 -1.64 -19.85
C PHE A 46 -2.47 -0.99 -20.62
N ARG A 47 -3.15 -1.77 -21.48
CA ARG A 47 -4.14 -1.31 -22.48
C ARG A 47 -5.16 -0.28 -21.98
N GLN A 48 -5.54 -0.32 -20.71
CA GLN A 48 -6.53 0.56 -20.11
C GLN A 48 -5.95 1.89 -19.58
N GLY A 49 -4.64 2.13 -19.73
CA GLY A 49 -3.93 3.35 -19.33
C GLY A 49 -3.52 3.41 -17.86
N HIS A 50 -3.91 2.43 -17.05
CA HIS A 50 -3.48 2.27 -15.66
C HIS A 50 -1.99 1.93 -15.61
N LEU A 51 -1.27 2.42 -14.60
CA LEU A 51 0.15 2.13 -14.42
C LEU A 51 0.30 0.98 -13.42
N GLY A 52 0.72 -0.19 -13.90
CA GLY A 52 1.09 -1.30 -13.03
C GLY A 52 2.54 -1.20 -12.62
N THR A 53 2.82 -1.42 -11.33
CA THR A 53 4.16 -1.48 -10.75
C THR A 53 4.31 -2.82 -10.04
N LEU A 54 5.31 -3.61 -10.43
CA LEU A 54 5.65 -4.87 -9.75
C LEU A 54 7.06 -4.74 -9.16
N GLU A 55 7.15 -4.90 -7.84
CA GLU A 55 8.38 -4.92 -7.07
C GLU A 55 8.64 -6.34 -6.54
N VAL A 56 9.86 -6.83 -6.69
CA VAL A 56 10.28 -8.15 -6.22
C VAL A 56 11.63 -8.07 -5.51
N VAL A 57 11.74 -8.75 -4.37
CA VAL A 57 12.98 -8.85 -3.60
C VAL A 57 13.40 -10.30 -3.47
N LYS A 58 14.64 -10.59 -3.87
CA LYS A 58 15.29 -11.87 -3.64
C LYS A 58 16.33 -11.76 -2.54
N ASN A 59 16.28 -12.64 -1.56
CA ASN A 59 17.33 -12.77 -0.54
C ASN A 59 17.83 -14.21 -0.52
N ASN A 60 19.14 -14.41 -0.71
CA ASN A 60 19.77 -15.72 -0.82
C ASN A 60 19.03 -16.66 -1.80
N GLY A 61 18.69 -16.13 -2.99
CA GLY A 61 18.00 -16.87 -4.04
C GLY A 61 16.49 -17.07 -3.84
N LYS A 62 15.94 -16.71 -2.67
CA LYS A 62 14.51 -16.88 -2.36
C LYS A 62 13.73 -15.59 -2.55
N LEU A 63 12.52 -15.68 -3.08
CA LEU A 63 11.55 -14.58 -3.09
C LEU A 63 11.13 -14.31 -1.64
N VAL A 64 11.42 -13.10 -1.14
CA VAL A 64 11.08 -12.67 0.23
C VAL A 64 10.06 -11.54 0.25
N HIS A 65 9.84 -10.88 -0.88
CA HIS A 65 8.81 -9.87 -1.07
C HIS A 65 8.41 -9.80 -2.54
N VAL A 66 7.11 -9.71 -2.77
CA VAL A 66 6.49 -9.46 -4.08
C VAL A 66 5.34 -8.50 -3.79
N GLU A 67 5.36 -7.33 -4.42
CA GLU A 67 4.30 -6.35 -4.29
C GLU A 67 3.92 -5.80 -5.66
N PHE A 68 2.65 -5.94 -5.99
CA PHE A 68 2.01 -5.34 -7.13
C PHE A 68 1.12 -4.19 -6.66
N ASN A 69 1.28 -3.04 -7.30
CA ASN A 69 0.37 -1.93 -7.19
C ASN A 69 -0.10 -1.50 -8.58
N GLU A 70 -1.24 -0.84 -8.62
CA GLU A 70 -1.74 -0.20 -9.82
C GLU A 70 -2.19 1.23 -9.49
N LEU A 71 -1.60 2.22 -10.17
CA LEU A 71 -2.16 3.57 -10.17
C LEU A 71 -3.29 3.63 -11.19
N THR A 72 -4.40 4.22 -10.76
CA THR A 72 -5.48 4.61 -11.65
C THR A 72 -4.98 5.52 -12.78
N ARG A 73 -5.51 5.35 -13.98
CA ARG A 73 -5.05 6.10 -15.16
C ARG A 73 -5.26 7.62 -15.00
N PRO A 74 -4.45 8.47 -15.67
CA PRO A 74 -4.59 9.92 -15.57
C PRO A 74 -5.97 10.44 -15.97
N ASN A 75 -6.62 9.79 -16.94
CA ASN A 75 -7.96 10.10 -17.41
C ASN A 75 -9.03 9.13 -16.84
N TYR A 76 -8.85 8.66 -15.60
CA TYR A 76 -9.87 7.81 -14.96
C TYR A 76 -11.20 8.56 -14.89
N TYR A 77 -12.30 7.84 -15.12
CA TYR A 77 -13.62 8.47 -15.31
C TYR A 77 -14.12 9.17 -14.05
N ASN A 78 -13.77 8.63 -12.87
CA ASN A 78 -13.97 9.32 -11.61
C ASN A 78 -12.72 10.12 -11.28
N ARG A 79 -12.81 11.46 -11.34
CA ARG A 79 -11.69 12.38 -11.05
C ARG A 79 -11.09 12.16 -9.66
N PHE A 80 -11.91 11.71 -8.70
CA PHE A 80 -11.45 11.38 -7.36
C PHE A 80 -10.38 10.29 -7.33
N TYR A 81 -10.38 9.39 -8.34
CA TYR A 81 -9.42 8.31 -8.48
C TYR A 81 -8.58 8.47 -9.75
N GLN A 82 -8.07 9.67 -10.04
CA GLN A 82 -7.09 9.85 -11.12
C GLN A 82 -5.68 9.82 -10.53
N ASN A 83 -4.80 8.95 -11.05
CA ASN A 83 -3.42 8.74 -10.54
C ASN A 83 -3.34 8.29 -9.06
N VAL A 84 -4.44 7.79 -8.51
CA VAL A 84 -4.51 7.26 -7.15
C VAL A 84 -4.10 5.79 -7.15
N SER A 85 -3.30 5.41 -6.16
CA SER A 85 -2.94 4.02 -5.86
C SER A 85 -4.18 3.19 -5.53
N LYS A 86 -4.35 2.05 -6.18
CA LYS A 86 -5.45 1.13 -5.82
C LYS A 86 -5.18 0.43 -4.49
N ARG A 87 -3.92 0.14 -4.14
CA ARG A 87 -3.55 -0.69 -2.98
C ARG A 87 -3.88 -0.07 -1.63
N LEU A 88 -3.50 1.18 -1.40
CA LEU A 88 -3.53 1.83 -0.08
C LEU A 88 -4.48 3.04 0.01
N SER A 89 -5.45 3.14 -0.89
CA SER A 89 -6.42 4.24 -0.95
C SER A 89 -7.86 3.74 -0.73
N PRO A 90 -8.86 4.63 -0.62
CA PRO A 90 -10.25 4.20 -0.45
C PRO A 90 -10.85 3.52 -1.70
N TYR A 91 -10.09 3.40 -2.80
CA TYR A 91 -10.53 2.73 -4.02
C TYR A 91 -11.06 1.31 -3.76
N ASN A 92 -10.39 0.53 -2.90
CA ASN A 92 -10.79 -0.85 -2.60
C ASN A 92 -12.18 -0.92 -1.96
N PHE A 93 -12.53 0.01 -1.07
CA PHE A 93 -13.86 0.07 -0.46
C PHE A 93 -14.94 0.38 -1.50
N SER A 94 -14.72 1.39 -2.34
CA SER A 94 -15.70 1.74 -3.38
C SER A 94 -15.84 0.67 -4.46
N MET A 95 -14.78 -0.10 -4.74
CA MET A 95 -14.89 -1.26 -5.63
C MET A 95 -15.67 -2.39 -4.97
N ALA A 96 -15.40 -2.69 -3.71
CA ALA A 96 -16.06 -3.77 -3.02
C ALA A 96 -17.55 -3.48 -2.78
N GLU A 97 -17.93 -2.23 -2.53
CA GLU A 97 -19.33 -1.79 -2.47
C GLU A 97 -20.07 -2.02 -3.80
N LYS A 98 -19.39 -1.81 -4.93
CA LYS A 98 -20.00 -1.94 -6.28
C LYS A 98 -19.99 -3.36 -6.82
N SER A 99 -18.96 -4.14 -6.51
CA SER A 99 -18.66 -5.42 -7.17
C SER A 99 -18.62 -6.61 -6.21
N GLY A 100 -18.79 -6.38 -4.91
CA GLY A 100 -18.76 -7.42 -3.87
C GLY A 100 -17.36 -7.94 -3.52
N VAL A 101 -16.32 -7.43 -4.20
CA VAL A 101 -14.91 -7.82 -4.03
C VAL A 101 -14.01 -6.62 -4.26
N ALA A 102 -12.98 -6.47 -3.41
CA ALA A 102 -11.95 -5.46 -3.59
C ALA A 102 -10.88 -5.94 -4.57
N TRP A 103 -10.29 -5.01 -5.34
CA TRP A 103 -9.18 -5.30 -6.24
C TRP A 103 -8.00 -5.97 -5.53
N ILE A 104 -7.65 -5.47 -4.34
CA ILE A 104 -6.51 -5.94 -3.56
C ILE A 104 -6.66 -7.40 -3.09
N GLU A 105 -7.87 -7.91 -2.91
CA GLU A 105 -8.08 -9.32 -2.51
C GLU A 105 -7.52 -10.28 -3.56
N GLY A 106 -7.73 -9.99 -4.86
CA GLY A 106 -7.16 -10.79 -5.93
C GLY A 106 -5.63 -10.70 -5.98
N VAL A 107 -5.09 -9.49 -5.79
CA VAL A 107 -3.64 -9.24 -5.86
C VAL A 107 -2.91 -9.97 -4.74
N LEU A 108 -3.38 -9.88 -3.50
CA LEU A 108 -2.76 -10.56 -2.36
C LEU A 108 -2.77 -12.08 -2.53
N VAL A 109 -3.82 -12.65 -3.11
CA VAL A 109 -3.88 -14.09 -3.40
C VAL A 109 -2.80 -14.50 -4.40
N ALA A 110 -2.56 -13.69 -5.44
CA ALA A 110 -1.49 -13.95 -6.41
C ALA A 110 -0.08 -13.78 -5.79
N GLU A 111 0.16 -12.69 -5.04
CA GLU A 111 1.45 -12.44 -4.37
C GLU A 111 1.81 -13.54 -3.38
N ASN A 112 0.83 -14.01 -2.60
CA ASN A 112 1.02 -15.09 -1.64
C ASN A 112 1.38 -16.40 -2.33
N GLN A 113 0.74 -16.72 -3.46
CA GLN A 113 1.13 -17.88 -4.27
C GLN A 113 2.56 -17.73 -4.81
N MET A 114 2.92 -16.55 -5.32
CA MET A 114 4.28 -16.30 -5.83
C MET A 114 5.35 -16.51 -4.76
N ILE A 115 5.12 -15.98 -3.55
CA ILE A 115 6.02 -16.16 -2.40
C ILE A 115 6.03 -17.62 -1.93
N LYS A 116 4.86 -18.25 -1.74
CA LYS A 116 4.77 -19.61 -1.19
C LYS A 116 5.39 -20.65 -2.12
N GLU A 117 5.16 -20.51 -3.41
CA GLU A 117 5.61 -21.45 -4.44
C GLU A 117 6.97 -21.07 -5.04
N GLN A 118 7.53 -19.93 -4.62
CA GLN A 118 8.83 -19.42 -5.07
C GLN A 118 8.93 -19.30 -6.60
N ARG A 119 7.85 -18.82 -7.23
CA ARG A 119 7.78 -18.56 -8.69
C ARG A 119 7.06 -17.24 -8.96
N LEU A 120 7.47 -16.52 -10.00
CA LEU A 120 6.78 -15.29 -10.43
C LEU A 120 5.80 -15.51 -11.58
N THR A 121 5.94 -16.60 -12.32
CA THR A 121 5.20 -16.83 -13.56
C THR A 121 4.37 -18.11 -13.49
N GLY A 122 3.48 -18.27 -14.46
CA GLY A 122 2.57 -19.40 -14.57
C GLY A 122 1.14 -19.05 -14.16
N THR A 123 0.32 -20.07 -13.99
CA THR A 123 -1.08 -19.91 -13.59
C THR A 123 -1.18 -19.66 -12.09
N PHE A 124 -2.08 -18.77 -11.69
CA PHE A 124 -2.36 -18.51 -10.28
C PHE A 124 -3.87 -18.61 -10.06
N ASP A 125 -4.25 -19.07 -8.87
CA ASP A 125 -5.64 -19.04 -8.42
C ASP A 125 -6.10 -17.58 -8.33
N MET A 126 -7.25 -17.29 -8.94
CA MET A 126 -7.81 -15.95 -9.04
C MET A 126 -9.06 -15.81 -8.17
N VAL A 127 -9.28 -14.60 -7.66
CA VAL A 127 -10.55 -14.22 -7.04
C VAL A 127 -11.51 -13.73 -8.12
N ALA A 128 -12.67 -14.38 -8.23
CA ALA A 128 -13.72 -13.97 -9.16
C ALA A 128 -14.11 -12.50 -8.94
N GLY A 129 -14.13 -11.70 -10.01
CA GLY A 129 -14.41 -10.26 -9.96
C GLY A 129 -13.19 -9.35 -9.70
N ALA A 130 -12.03 -9.91 -9.35
CA ALA A 130 -10.77 -9.17 -9.14
C ALA A 130 -9.60 -9.67 -10.00
N SER A 131 -9.86 -10.41 -11.07
CA SER A 131 -8.83 -11.07 -11.91
C SER A 131 -8.26 -10.22 -13.04
N ASN A 132 -9.01 -9.23 -13.56
CA ASN A 132 -8.64 -8.50 -14.77
C ASN A 132 -7.27 -7.81 -14.68
N SER A 133 -7.00 -7.08 -13.58
CA SER A 133 -5.70 -6.43 -13.38
C SER A 133 -4.56 -7.42 -13.25
N ILE A 134 -4.82 -8.60 -12.68
CA ILE A 134 -3.80 -9.62 -12.49
C ILE A 134 -3.42 -10.22 -13.85
N GLN A 135 -4.42 -10.61 -14.64
CA GLN A 135 -4.23 -11.21 -15.95
C GLN A 135 -3.66 -10.22 -16.98
N GLN A 136 -4.09 -8.96 -16.96
CA GLN A 136 -3.72 -7.97 -17.96
C GLN A 136 -2.49 -7.12 -17.60
N SER A 137 -2.10 -7.11 -16.32
CA SER A 137 -0.97 -6.29 -15.85
C SER A 137 0.02 -7.10 -15.02
N MET A 138 -0.39 -7.65 -13.88
CA MET A 138 0.57 -8.28 -12.95
C MET A 138 1.33 -9.46 -13.58
N VAL A 139 0.62 -10.40 -14.21
CA VAL A 139 1.23 -11.59 -14.85
C VAL A 139 2.15 -11.20 -16.01
N PRO A 140 1.75 -10.36 -16.98
CA PRO A 140 2.65 -9.89 -18.03
C PRO A 140 3.90 -9.16 -17.50
N LEU A 141 3.74 -8.35 -16.45
CA LEU A 141 4.88 -7.70 -15.79
C LEU A 141 5.80 -8.74 -15.12
N ALA A 142 5.22 -9.74 -14.47
CA ALA A 142 5.98 -10.80 -13.83
C ALA A 142 6.76 -11.65 -14.84
N GLU A 143 6.20 -11.95 -16.00
CA GLU A 143 6.90 -12.64 -17.10
C GLU A 143 8.10 -11.83 -17.60
N LYS A 144 7.90 -10.53 -17.87
CA LYS A 144 8.96 -9.61 -18.27
C LYS A 144 10.05 -9.51 -17.20
N LEU A 145 9.67 -9.32 -15.95
CA LEU A 145 10.62 -9.18 -14.84
C LEU A 145 11.39 -10.48 -14.60
N ASN A 146 10.72 -11.62 -14.63
CA ASN A 146 11.34 -12.95 -14.42
C ASN A 146 12.46 -13.22 -15.42
N SER A 147 12.30 -12.80 -16.69
CA SER A 147 13.36 -12.93 -17.72
C SER A 147 14.63 -12.13 -17.42
N GLN A 148 14.56 -11.15 -16.52
CA GLN A 148 15.67 -10.26 -16.14
C GLN A 148 16.31 -10.67 -14.81
N MET A 149 15.65 -11.54 -14.04
CA MET A 149 16.02 -11.83 -12.64
C MET A 149 17.17 -12.84 -12.48
N ASP A 150 17.58 -13.52 -13.53
CA ASP A 150 18.80 -14.34 -13.51
C ASP A 150 20.08 -13.49 -13.50
N LYS A 151 19.95 -12.20 -13.83
CA LYS A 151 21.05 -11.24 -13.72
C LYS A 151 21.14 -10.73 -12.29
N LYS A 152 22.38 -10.55 -11.82
CA LYS A 152 22.65 -9.89 -10.54
C LYS A 152 22.09 -8.47 -10.57
N SER A 153 21.23 -8.12 -9.61
CA SER A 153 20.73 -6.76 -9.49
C SER A 153 21.83 -5.82 -9.01
N ASN A 154 21.87 -4.60 -9.57
CA ASN A 154 22.69 -3.51 -9.07
C ASN A 154 22.00 -2.72 -7.96
N SER A 155 20.73 -3.02 -7.70
CA SER A 155 19.88 -2.34 -6.74
C SER A 155 19.56 -3.27 -5.57
N LYS A 156 19.62 -2.73 -4.36
CA LYS A 156 19.31 -3.41 -3.11
C LYS A 156 18.08 -2.77 -2.49
N TYR A 157 17.17 -3.61 -2.05
CA TYR A 157 15.97 -3.22 -1.34
C TYR A 157 16.22 -3.40 0.15
N TYR A 158 15.81 -2.40 0.92
CA TYR A 158 15.67 -2.49 2.36
C TYR A 158 14.31 -1.92 2.75
N SER A 159 13.56 -2.63 3.59
CA SER A 159 12.46 -2.04 4.32
C SER A 159 12.48 -2.45 5.78
N VAL A 160 11.95 -1.58 6.63
CA VAL A 160 11.64 -1.88 8.02
C VAL A 160 10.22 -1.43 8.30
N SER A 161 9.44 -2.30 8.93
CA SER A 161 8.09 -1.97 9.40
C SER A 161 7.97 -2.23 10.88
N GLU A 162 7.16 -1.42 11.56
CA GLU A 162 6.88 -1.59 13.00
C GLU A 162 5.49 -1.07 13.33
N ASN A 163 4.73 -1.87 14.08
CA ASN A 163 3.46 -1.44 14.67
C ASN A 163 3.73 -0.52 15.87
N PHE A 164 3.34 0.75 15.78
CA PHE A 164 3.52 1.75 16.84
C PHE A 164 2.40 1.71 17.90
N GLY A 165 1.45 0.80 17.74
CA GLY A 165 0.21 0.77 18.50
C GLY A 165 -0.77 1.84 18.02
N ASN A 166 -1.92 1.91 18.70
CA ASN A 166 -3.00 2.86 18.41
C ASN A 166 -3.57 2.79 16.98
N GLY A 167 -3.31 1.69 16.27
CA GLY A 167 -3.80 1.44 14.92
C GLY A 167 -2.94 2.06 13.82
N LEU A 168 -1.66 2.31 14.07
CA LEU A 168 -0.70 2.78 13.07
C LEU A 168 0.54 1.88 12.99
N THR A 169 0.89 1.50 11.77
CA THR A 169 2.12 0.79 11.43
C THR A 169 2.98 1.68 10.55
N GLY A 170 4.20 1.98 10.97
CA GLY A 170 5.17 2.69 10.14
C GLY A 170 5.87 1.72 9.18
N VAL A 171 6.14 2.19 7.96
CA VAL A 171 6.96 1.48 6.99
C VAL A 171 7.98 2.45 6.39
N LEU A 172 9.25 2.07 6.40
CA LEU A 172 10.34 2.79 5.75
C LEU A 172 10.98 1.87 4.72
N LYS A 173 10.96 2.28 3.45
CA LYS A 173 11.61 1.63 2.31
C LYS A 173 12.78 2.48 1.83
N VAL A 174 13.93 1.85 1.63
CA VAL A 174 15.13 2.47 1.05
C VAL A 174 15.64 1.59 -0.09
N ILE A 175 15.87 2.20 -1.25
CA ILE A 175 16.53 1.54 -2.38
C ILE A 175 17.94 2.11 -2.52
N VAL A 176 18.92 1.21 -2.55
CA VAL A 176 20.33 1.55 -2.75
C VAL A 176 20.77 1.02 -4.11
N GLU A 177 21.34 1.87 -4.94
CA GLU A 177 21.99 1.46 -6.20
C GLU A 177 23.43 1.95 -6.22
N LYS A 178 24.36 1.04 -6.55
CA LYS A 178 25.80 1.34 -6.71
C LYS A 178 26.45 2.10 -5.54
N GLY A 179 25.98 1.88 -4.31
CA GLY A 179 26.53 2.54 -3.12
C GLY A 179 25.76 3.78 -2.66
N LYS A 180 24.68 4.16 -3.35
CA LYS A 180 23.92 5.38 -3.05
C LYS A 180 22.44 5.09 -2.85
N ILE A 181 21.82 5.76 -1.89
CA ILE A 181 20.38 5.81 -1.72
C ILE A 181 19.79 6.56 -2.92
N ILE A 182 18.93 5.88 -3.67
CA ILE A 182 18.20 6.46 -4.82
C ILE A 182 16.72 6.67 -4.53
N GLU A 183 16.21 6.07 -3.45
CA GLU A 183 14.82 6.20 -3.02
C GLU A 183 14.73 6.01 -1.51
N CYS A 184 13.94 6.85 -0.84
CA CYS A 184 13.58 6.75 0.57
C CYS A 184 12.09 7.06 0.71
N ARG A 185 11.27 6.05 0.99
CA ARG A 185 9.82 6.19 1.14
C ARG A 185 9.40 5.83 2.54
N TYR A 186 8.79 6.78 3.23
CA TYR A 186 8.17 6.57 4.53
C TYR A 186 6.66 6.71 4.41
N ASP A 187 5.92 5.83 5.07
CA ASP A 187 4.47 5.88 5.18
C ASP A 187 4.00 5.38 6.55
N GLU A 188 2.78 5.76 6.92
CA GLU A 188 2.08 5.23 8.07
C GLU A 188 0.75 4.62 7.61
N ILE A 189 0.59 3.32 7.86
CA ILE A 189 -0.54 2.51 7.42
C ILE A 189 -1.50 2.36 8.60
N PHE A 190 -2.77 2.68 8.38
CA PHE A 190 -3.82 2.49 9.36
C PHE A 190 -4.15 0.99 9.50
N ALA A 191 -4.54 0.58 10.70
CA ALA A 191 -4.86 -0.81 11.00
C ALA A 191 -5.96 -1.39 10.11
N ASP A 192 -6.01 -2.73 10.07
CA ASP A 192 -6.98 -3.45 9.26
C ASP A 192 -8.41 -3.36 9.79
N THR A 193 -8.55 -3.03 11.07
CA THR A 193 -9.85 -2.84 11.73
C THR A 193 -9.98 -1.47 12.38
N LYS A 194 -11.22 -0.96 12.42
CA LYS A 194 -11.53 0.32 13.05
C LYS A 194 -11.33 0.30 14.58
N ASP A 195 -11.33 -0.87 15.20
CA ASP A 195 -11.26 -0.99 16.66
C ASP A 195 -9.83 -0.88 17.19
N GLU A 196 -8.85 -1.24 16.38
CA GLU A 196 -7.43 -1.05 16.68
C GLU A 196 -7.00 0.43 16.63
N ILE A 197 -7.73 1.25 15.86
CA ILE A 197 -7.48 2.69 15.72
C ILE A 197 -8.10 3.42 16.91
N LYS A 198 -7.27 3.99 17.79
CA LYS A 198 -7.77 4.66 19.01
C LYS A 198 -8.43 6.00 18.75
N ASP A 199 -7.89 6.79 17.83
CA ASP A 199 -8.47 8.09 17.48
C ASP A 199 -9.74 7.88 16.66
N LYS A 200 -10.87 8.33 17.20
CA LYS A 200 -12.19 8.19 16.56
C LYS A 200 -12.24 8.83 15.18
N ASN A 201 -11.53 9.95 14.98
CA ASN A 201 -11.51 10.68 13.71
C ASN A 201 -10.65 9.97 12.65
N LEU A 202 -9.79 9.03 13.06
CA LEU A 202 -8.94 8.29 12.14
C LEU A 202 -9.51 6.91 11.77
N LYS A 203 -10.59 6.46 12.44
CA LYS A 203 -11.21 5.16 12.21
C LYS A 203 -11.71 4.97 10.78
N GLU A 204 -12.10 6.05 10.09
CA GLU A 204 -12.56 5.97 8.70
C GLU A 204 -11.44 5.58 7.71
N PHE A 205 -10.17 5.81 8.08
CA PHE A 205 -9.02 5.53 7.22
C PHE A 205 -8.44 4.11 7.39
N TYR A 206 -9.10 3.23 8.14
CA TYR A 206 -8.70 1.82 8.25
C TYR A 206 -8.43 1.19 6.87
N ARG A 207 -7.39 0.34 6.80
CA ARG A 207 -6.87 -0.26 5.56
C ARG A 207 -6.42 0.73 4.47
N GLN A 208 -6.10 1.96 4.83
CA GLN A 208 -5.48 2.95 3.96
C GLN A 208 -4.14 3.37 4.55
N SER A 209 -3.36 4.14 3.79
CA SER A 209 -2.17 4.79 4.34
C SER A 209 -2.32 6.31 4.32
N LYS A 210 -1.58 7.00 5.19
CA LYS A 210 -1.57 8.47 5.21
C LYS A 210 -1.08 9.06 3.89
N TYR A 211 -0.12 8.40 3.22
CA TYR A 211 0.39 8.86 1.93
C TYR A 211 -0.66 8.73 0.80
N TRP A 212 -1.40 7.61 0.75
CA TRP A 212 -2.28 7.30 -0.38
C TRP A 212 -3.77 7.59 -0.13
N SER A 213 -4.17 7.87 1.11
CA SER A 213 -5.55 8.24 1.42
C SER A 213 -5.85 9.66 0.93
N ILE A 214 -6.77 9.78 -0.03
CA ILE A 214 -7.14 11.04 -0.69
C ILE A 214 -7.80 12.03 0.30
N MET A 215 -8.53 11.51 1.28
CA MET A 215 -9.32 12.30 2.24
C MET A 215 -8.60 12.51 3.57
N TYR A 216 -7.38 11.99 3.72
CA TYR A 216 -6.63 12.14 4.96
C TYR A 216 -6.08 13.56 5.07
N ASP A 217 -6.58 14.29 6.06
CA ASP A 217 -6.05 15.59 6.44
C ASP A 217 -4.98 15.43 7.51
N GLU A 218 -3.75 15.83 7.18
CA GLU A 218 -2.66 15.84 8.13
C GLU A 218 -2.79 17.01 9.13
N PRO A 219 -2.84 16.73 10.45
CA PRO A 219 -2.81 17.71 11.53
C PRO A 219 -1.90 18.93 11.37
N SER A 220 -0.72 18.80 10.77
CA SER A 220 0.22 19.91 10.56
C SER A 220 -0.24 20.93 9.50
N ARG A 221 -1.31 20.62 8.74
CA ARG A 221 -1.86 21.39 7.61
C ARG A 221 -0.95 21.48 6.39
N ILE A 222 -0.04 20.53 6.26
CA ILE A 222 0.70 20.25 5.03
C ILE A 222 0.50 18.77 4.72
N GLY A 223 0.26 18.42 3.44
CA GLY A 223 -0.03 17.06 3.04
C GLY A 223 1.04 16.08 3.52
N PHE A 224 0.64 14.91 4.03
CA PHE A 224 1.57 13.89 4.47
C PHE A 224 2.46 13.43 3.31
N ASN A 225 1.86 13.16 2.16
CA ASN A 225 2.58 12.82 0.93
C ASN A 225 3.62 13.89 0.53
N VAL A 226 3.27 15.18 0.61
CA VAL A 226 4.19 16.30 0.29
C VAL A 226 5.40 16.30 1.23
N GLN A 227 5.19 16.09 2.52
CA GLN A 227 6.28 15.99 3.49
C GLN A 227 7.18 14.78 3.20
N MET A 228 6.59 13.62 2.85
CA MET A 228 7.36 12.41 2.58
C MET A 228 8.07 12.42 1.21
N ASP A 229 7.56 13.15 0.23
CA ASP A 229 8.26 13.44 -1.02
C ASP A 229 9.47 14.36 -0.75
N ALA A 230 9.31 15.42 0.05
CA ALA A 230 10.42 16.27 0.45
C ALA A 230 11.50 15.49 1.24
N LEU A 231 11.08 14.56 2.10
CA LEU A 231 11.98 13.64 2.80
C LEU A 231 12.77 12.77 1.83
N ASN A 232 12.10 12.16 0.84
CA ASN A 232 12.76 11.37 -0.20
C ASN A 232 13.87 12.18 -0.87
N ASP A 233 13.53 13.38 -1.35
CA ASP A 233 14.47 14.24 -2.07
C ASP A 233 15.65 14.66 -1.20
N LYS A 234 15.39 14.98 0.08
CA LYS A 234 16.41 15.32 1.07
C LYS A 234 17.37 14.16 1.32
N VAL A 235 16.86 12.94 1.55
CA VAL A 235 17.70 11.76 1.80
C VAL A 235 18.49 11.38 0.55
N VAL A 236 17.87 11.41 -0.64
CA VAL A 236 18.59 11.13 -1.90
C VAL A 236 19.69 12.17 -2.15
N LYS A 237 19.46 13.44 -1.82
CA LYS A 237 20.48 14.49 -1.98
C LYS A 237 21.62 14.36 -0.97
N THR A 238 21.30 14.12 0.30
CA THR A 238 22.26 14.19 1.42
C THR A 238 22.88 12.84 1.77
N GLN A 239 22.25 11.75 1.33
CA GLN A 239 22.57 10.37 1.72
C GLN A 239 22.45 10.14 3.24
N ASN A 240 21.69 10.99 3.95
CA ASN A 240 21.54 10.94 5.39
C ASN A 240 20.07 10.74 5.78
N LEU A 241 19.74 9.56 6.32
CA LEU A 241 18.39 9.20 6.78
C LEU A 241 17.93 9.99 8.02
N LEU A 242 18.84 10.67 8.72
CA LEU A 242 18.53 11.36 9.97
C LEU A 242 18.47 12.89 9.79
N ASP A 243 18.79 13.40 8.60
CA ASP A 243 18.79 14.83 8.32
C ASP A 243 17.38 15.35 7.98
N LEU A 244 16.71 15.90 8.98
CA LEU A 244 15.41 16.57 8.82
C LEU A 244 15.53 18.10 8.68
N THR A 245 16.74 18.65 8.55
CA THR A 245 16.92 20.11 8.45
C THR A 245 16.17 20.67 7.24
N ASP A 246 15.53 21.82 7.44
CA ASP A 246 14.71 22.52 6.44
C ASP A 246 13.48 21.74 5.91
N LEU A 247 13.17 20.56 6.47
CA LEU A 247 11.93 19.87 6.14
C LEU A 247 10.74 20.52 6.87
N PRO A 248 9.57 20.59 6.22
CA PRO A 248 8.39 21.24 6.79
C PRO A 248 7.87 20.50 8.03
N ALA A 249 7.25 21.26 8.95
CA ALA A 249 6.60 20.73 10.14
C ALA A 249 7.50 19.88 11.05
N THR A 250 8.80 20.14 11.08
CA THR A 250 9.78 19.49 11.99
C THR A 250 9.92 20.21 13.33
N GLU A 251 9.63 21.52 13.36
CA GLU A 251 9.69 22.36 14.55
C GLU A 251 8.45 22.23 15.44
N LYS A 252 8.60 22.52 16.75
CA LYS A 252 7.54 22.36 17.77
C LYS A 252 6.24 23.12 17.43
N SER A 253 6.34 24.27 16.78
CA SER A 253 5.22 25.15 16.42
C SER A 253 5.49 25.82 15.09
N GLY A 254 4.44 26.13 14.30
CA GLY A 254 4.57 26.85 13.05
C GLY A 254 3.55 27.98 12.91
N ASN A 255 3.87 28.96 12.07
CA ASN A 255 2.92 29.98 11.63
C ASN A 255 2.55 29.69 10.19
N TYR A 256 1.30 29.24 9.95
CA TYR A 256 0.87 28.83 8.62
C TYR A 256 1.11 29.88 7.53
N LYS A 257 0.97 31.18 7.84
CA LYS A 257 1.19 32.26 6.86
C LYS A 257 2.65 32.40 6.45
N GLN A 258 3.60 32.01 7.30
CA GLN A 258 5.03 32.17 7.07
C GLN A 258 5.67 30.85 6.62
N SER A 259 5.31 29.74 7.27
CA SER A 259 5.98 28.45 7.11
C SER A 259 5.16 27.38 6.38
N GLY A 260 3.88 27.65 6.10
CA GLY A 260 2.99 26.67 5.44
C GLY A 260 2.53 25.50 6.33
N PHE A 261 2.83 25.53 7.64
CA PHE A 261 2.36 24.54 8.61
C PHE A 261 2.01 25.18 9.96
N THR A 262 1.25 24.46 10.78
CA THR A 262 0.75 24.97 12.07
C THR A 262 1.43 24.37 13.29
N ARG A 263 1.87 23.11 13.20
CA ARG A 263 2.48 22.35 14.28
C ARG A 263 3.40 21.28 13.73
N ARG A 264 4.22 20.72 14.61
CA ARG A 264 5.05 19.58 14.29
C ARG A 264 4.20 18.38 13.84
N ASN A 265 4.65 17.66 12.82
CA ASN A 265 4.10 16.36 12.49
C ASN A 265 4.74 15.28 13.38
N THR A 266 3.93 14.48 14.08
CA THR A 266 4.41 13.38 14.93
C THR A 266 5.04 12.25 14.12
N ALA A 267 4.73 12.16 12.82
CA ALA A 267 5.32 11.19 11.90
C ALA A 267 6.85 11.30 11.82
N TRP A 268 7.44 12.47 12.11
CA TRP A 268 8.88 12.63 12.12
C TRP A 268 9.57 11.81 13.22
N ASP A 269 8.96 11.66 14.40
CA ASP A 269 9.54 10.82 15.47
C ASP A 269 9.49 9.34 15.08
N ASN A 270 8.36 8.92 14.53
CA ASN A 270 8.14 7.57 14.06
C ASN A 270 9.08 7.23 12.89
N TYR A 271 9.28 8.17 11.96
CA TYR A 271 10.27 8.06 10.91
C TYR A 271 11.68 7.89 11.48
N LEU A 272 12.14 8.78 12.38
CA LEU A 272 13.49 8.72 12.94
C LEU A 272 13.76 7.40 13.65
N LYS A 273 12.76 6.84 14.34
CA LYS A 273 12.85 5.51 14.96
C LYS A 273 13.13 4.41 13.93
N LEU A 274 12.46 4.43 12.78
CA LEU A 274 12.72 3.48 11.70
C LEU A 274 14.01 3.78 10.94
N ALA A 275 14.33 5.06 10.75
CA ALA A 275 15.53 5.54 10.07
C ALA A 275 16.80 5.09 10.79
N GLU A 276 16.81 5.12 12.13
CA GLU A 276 17.92 4.60 12.94
C GLU A 276 18.11 3.09 12.72
N LYS A 277 17.02 2.31 12.75
CA LYS A 277 17.06 0.86 12.46
C LYS A 277 17.56 0.59 11.03
N MET A 278 17.06 1.35 10.07
CA MET A 278 17.44 1.26 8.67
C MET A 278 18.92 1.59 8.47
N LYS A 279 19.40 2.69 9.05
CA LYS A 279 20.81 3.09 9.02
C LYS A 279 21.72 1.97 9.52
N ASN A 280 21.39 1.38 10.67
CA ASN A 280 22.16 0.28 11.24
C ASN A 280 22.21 -0.96 10.32
N GLU A 281 21.11 -1.29 9.64
CA GLU A 281 21.09 -2.39 8.65
C GLU A 281 21.93 -2.07 7.40
N LEU A 282 21.89 -0.84 6.89
CA LEU A 282 22.69 -0.40 5.75
C LEU A 282 24.19 -0.40 6.07
N GLU A 283 24.56 0.04 7.27
CA GLU A 283 25.95 0.05 7.76
C GLU A 283 26.48 -1.36 7.97
N LYS A 284 25.68 -2.24 8.59
CA LYS A 284 26.01 -3.65 8.80
C LYS A 284 26.33 -4.37 7.50
N ASP A 285 25.55 -4.11 6.45
CA ASP A 285 25.74 -4.73 5.13
C ASP A 285 26.78 -4.00 4.26
N LYS A 286 27.31 -2.85 4.72
CA LYS A 286 28.30 -2.01 4.01
C LYS A 286 27.87 -1.66 2.59
N VAL A 287 26.59 -1.34 2.41
CA VAL A 287 26.02 -1.08 1.08
C VAL A 287 26.15 0.36 0.62
N LEU A 288 26.45 1.30 1.52
CA LEU A 288 26.70 2.70 1.20
C LEU A 288 28.21 2.95 1.00
N LYS A 289 28.56 3.87 0.10
CA LYS A 289 29.95 4.25 -0.24
C LYS A 289 30.22 5.72 0.03
#